data_AF-W2FY92-F1
#
_entry.id   AF-W2FY92-F1
#
_cell.length_a   1.000
_cell.length_b   1.000
_cell.length_c   1.000
_cell.angle_alpha   90.00
_cell.angle_beta   90.00
_cell.angle_gamma   90.00
#
_symmetry.space_group_name_H-M   'P 1'
#
loop_
_entity.id
_entity.type
_entity.pdbx_description
1 polymer ?
#
loop_
_entity_poly.entity_id
_entity_poly.type
_entity_poly.pdbx_seq_one_letter_code
_entity_poly.pdbx_strand_id
1 'polypeptide(L)'
;MLQTISLKRSKINGRDVFDTFAYGNGALTQLLVDDMGGHGRALEELFNVMLQNQGQAFEFIPVMHNVLAAIRQAYPAIVAQMQSMKQAFLAVISRRSVDGNSRFGSLTLDQVISCGLIRLDGTHLQCPFVLYMLLETHDIPWNKQATYAPAERLEDLKPWQLWEQFNCKFRALKSEAFSQKESVLWTDIHYGARFGDGCKRHVIERQLTYALADKRMPTKTKGFKKGRCSCGNDRGKCFLYQPADGSPSGDAFLCLEDATKGFFHEVHQCKCVEGKLSLDVFE
;
A
#
# COMPACT_ATOMS: atom_id res chain seq x y z
N MET A 1 -19.65 -4.67 9.94
CA MET A 1 -19.80 -5.01 8.50
C MET A 1 -18.65 -4.34 7.76
N LEU A 2 -17.67 -5.10 7.27
CA LEU A 2 -16.66 -4.57 6.34
C LEU A 2 -17.40 -4.28 5.04
N GLN A 3 -17.63 -2.99 4.74
CA GLN A 3 -18.00 -2.59 3.39
C GLN A 3 -16.72 -2.66 2.56
N THR A 4 -16.39 -3.84 2.05
CA THR A 4 -15.67 -3.92 0.78
C THR A 4 -16.64 -3.35 -0.24
N ILE A 5 -16.45 -2.08 -0.62
CA ILE A 5 -17.20 -1.48 -1.71
C ILE A 5 -16.70 -2.18 -2.98
N SER A 6 -17.29 -3.33 -3.30
CA SER A 6 -17.06 -3.99 -4.58
C SER A 6 -17.56 -3.06 -5.68
N LEU A 7 -16.69 -2.77 -6.64
CA LEU A 7 -17.04 -1.86 -7.70
C LEU A 7 -18.07 -2.52 -8.61
N LYS A 8 -19.12 -1.77 -8.94
CA LYS A 8 -20.06 -2.21 -9.98
C LYS A 8 -19.26 -2.32 -11.28
N ARG A 9 -19.27 -3.50 -11.86
CA ARG A 9 -18.63 -3.74 -13.15
C ARG A 9 -19.29 -2.93 -14.25
N SER A 10 -18.48 -2.47 -15.19
CA SER A 10 -18.91 -1.72 -16.35
C SER A 10 -19.90 -2.53 -17.18
N LYS A 11 -20.93 -1.86 -17.70
CA LYS A 11 -21.95 -2.50 -18.55
C LYS A 11 -22.04 -1.83 -19.92
N ILE A 12 -22.16 -2.62 -20.97
CA ILE A 12 -22.50 -2.16 -22.32
C ILE A 12 -23.84 -2.80 -22.68
N ASN A 13 -24.83 -1.98 -23.06
CA ASN A 13 -26.19 -2.43 -23.37
C ASN A 13 -26.82 -3.29 -22.25
N GLY A 14 -26.54 -2.95 -21.00
CA GLY A 14 -27.06 -3.65 -19.82
C GLY A 14 -26.35 -4.96 -19.45
N ARG A 15 -25.39 -5.44 -20.26
CA ARG A 15 -24.56 -6.62 -19.98
C ARG A 15 -23.22 -6.22 -19.38
N ASP A 16 -22.75 -6.94 -18.37
CA ASP A 16 -21.41 -6.73 -17.83
C ASP A 16 -20.37 -7.07 -18.92
N VAL A 17 -19.43 -6.15 -19.10
CA VAL A 17 -18.37 -6.24 -20.11
C VAL A 17 -17.44 -7.44 -19.82
N PHE A 18 -17.37 -7.87 -18.56
CA PHE A 18 -16.57 -9.02 -18.15
C PHE A 18 -17.37 -10.34 -18.07
N ASP A 19 -18.70 -10.32 -18.23
CA ASP A 19 -19.53 -11.55 -18.22
C ASP A 19 -19.19 -12.48 -19.39
N THR A 20 -18.63 -11.95 -20.48
CA THR A 20 -18.26 -12.76 -21.66
C THR A 20 -17.06 -13.66 -21.43
N PHE A 21 -16.31 -13.44 -20.34
CA PHE A 21 -15.14 -14.23 -20.00
C PHE A 21 -15.55 -15.43 -19.13
N ALA A 22 -15.89 -16.54 -19.80
CA ALA A 22 -16.37 -17.78 -19.19
C ALA A 22 -15.28 -18.58 -18.45
N TYR A 23 -14.54 -17.95 -17.54
CA TYR A 23 -13.45 -18.59 -16.78
C TYR A 23 -13.94 -19.36 -15.54
N GLY A 24 -15.26 -19.41 -15.28
CA GLY A 24 -15.82 -20.11 -14.12
C GLY A 24 -15.46 -19.52 -12.76
N ASN A 25 -14.75 -18.37 -12.71
CA ASN A 25 -14.27 -17.77 -11.47
C ASN A 25 -14.59 -16.27 -11.37
N GLY A 26 -15.88 -15.96 -11.28
CA GLY A 26 -16.38 -14.59 -11.19
C GLY A 26 -15.81 -13.80 -10.00
N ALA A 27 -15.39 -14.46 -8.91
CA ALA A 27 -14.78 -13.79 -7.77
C ALA A 27 -13.40 -13.22 -8.10
N LEU A 28 -12.53 -14.00 -8.78
CA LEU A 28 -11.21 -13.49 -9.19
C LEU A 28 -11.32 -12.41 -10.26
N THR A 29 -12.29 -12.52 -11.18
CA THR A 29 -12.57 -11.44 -12.13
C THR A 29 -13.02 -10.16 -11.43
N GLN A 30 -13.87 -10.28 -10.39
CA GLN A 30 -14.25 -9.11 -9.59
C GLN A 30 -13.05 -8.49 -8.90
N LEU A 31 -12.16 -9.32 -8.33
CA LEU A 31 -10.95 -8.83 -7.67
C LEU A 31 -10.06 -8.04 -8.64
N LEU A 32 -9.87 -8.51 -9.88
CA LEU A 32 -9.15 -7.75 -10.91
C LEU A 32 -9.82 -6.40 -11.20
N VAL A 33 -11.15 -6.38 -11.34
CA VAL A 33 -11.91 -5.14 -11.56
C VAL A 33 -11.75 -4.17 -10.39
N ASP A 34 -11.81 -4.68 -9.17
CA ASP A 34 -11.63 -3.92 -7.94
C ASP A 34 -10.19 -3.35 -7.87
N ASP A 35 -9.18 -4.13 -8.28
CA ASP A 35 -7.78 -3.69 -8.37
C ASP A 35 -7.56 -2.60 -9.44
N MET A 36 -8.40 -2.55 -10.48
CA MET A 36 -8.44 -1.46 -11.46
C MET A 36 -9.18 -0.21 -10.96
N GLY A 37 -9.80 -0.26 -9.76
CA GLY A 37 -10.34 0.90 -9.04
C GLY A 37 -11.45 1.68 -9.75
N GLY A 38 -12.03 1.13 -10.82
CA GLY A 38 -13.01 1.84 -11.65
C GLY A 38 -12.39 2.86 -12.60
N HIS A 39 -11.07 2.81 -12.82
CA HIS A 39 -10.37 3.72 -13.71
C HIS A 39 -10.47 3.22 -15.16
N GLY A 40 -10.98 4.06 -16.06
CA GLY A 40 -11.26 3.68 -17.45
C GLY A 40 -10.07 3.05 -18.16
N ARG A 41 -8.89 3.70 -18.11
CA ARG A 41 -7.66 3.18 -18.73
C ARG A 41 -7.22 1.83 -18.17
N ALA A 42 -7.33 1.65 -16.86
CA ALA A 42 -6.96 0.39 -16.21
C ALA A 42 -7.94 -0.74 -16.57
N LEU A 43 -9.24 -0.44 -16.58
CA LEU A 43 -10.28 -1.39 -16.98
C LEU A 43 -10.22 -1.76 -18.46
N GLU A 44 -9.87 -0.80 -19.32
CA GLU A 44 -9.68 -1.01 -20.75
C GLU A 44 -8.55 -2.02 -21.02
N GLU A 45 -7.39 -1.83 -20.40
CA GLU A 45 -6.28 -2.79 -20.57
C GLU A 45 -6.58 -4.14 -19.93
N LEU A 46 -7.28 -4.17 -18.79
CA LEU A 46 -7.77 -5.43 -18.22
C LEU A 46 -8.66 -6.17 -19.22
N PHE A 47 -9.61 -5.48 -19.85
CA PHE A 47 -10.46 -6.08 -20.87
C PHE A 47 -9.66 -6.62 -22.06
N ASN A 48 -8.73 -5.83 -22.60
CA ASN A 48 -7.89 -6.23 -23.74
C ASN A 48 -7.06 -7.48 -23.41
N VAL A 49 -6.44 -7.53 -22.23
CA VAL A 49 -5.68 -8.69 -21.76
C VAL A 49 -6.59 -9.91 -21.60
N MET A 50 -7.76 -9.75 -20.98
CA MET A 50 -8.71 -10.85 -20.80
C MET A 50 -9.23 -11.39 -22.13
N LEU A 51 -9.40 -10.53 -23.14
CA LEU A 51 -9.80 -10.90 -24.50
C LEU A 51 -8.70 -11.69 -25.21
N GLN A 52 -7.44 -11.27 -25.10
CA GLN A 52 -6.30 -11.98 -25.71
C GLN A 52 -6.07 -13.37 -25.10
N ASN A 53 -6.44 -13.55 -23.83
CA ASN A 53 -6.32 -14.83 -23.11
C ASN A 53 -7.62 -15.67 -23.18
N GLN A 54 -8.62 -15.26 -23.98
CA GLN A 54 -9.88 -15.98 -24.08
C GLN A 54 -9.68 -17.42 -24.55
N GLY A 55 -10.29 -18.37 -23.82
CA GLY A 55 -10.16 -19.80 -24.08
C GLY A 55 -8.95 -20.45 -23.40
N GLN A 56 -8.09 -19.68 -22.73
CA GLN A 56 -7.01 -20.22 -21.90
C GLN A 56 -7.47 -20.41 -20.45
N ALA A 57 -6.70 -21.19 -19.68
CA ALA A 57 -6.93 -21.29 -18.24
C ALA A 57 -6.69 -19.93 -17.58
N PHE A 58 -7.61 -19.51 -16.71
CA PHE A 58 -7.47 -18.24 -16.01
C PHE A 58 -6.48 -18.34 -14.85
N GLU A 59 -5.38 -17.61 -14.96
CA GLU A 59 -4.38 -17.48 -13.90
C GLU A 59 -4.23 -16.01 -13.50
N PHE A 60 -4.51 -15.70 -12.23
CA PHE A 60 -4.56 -14.32 -11.74
C PHE A 60 -3.24 -13.57 -11.89
N ILE A 61 -2.12 -14.19 -11.50
CA ILE A 61 -0.80 -13.56 -11.50
C ILE A 61 -0.34 -13.22 -12.93
N PRO A 62 -0.36 -14.16 -13.91
CA PRO A 62 -0.05 -13.85 -15.30
C PRO A 62 -0.94 -12.76 -15.89
N VAL A 63 -2.26 -12.80 -15.64
CA VAL A 63 -3.18 -11.77 -16.11
C VAL A 63 -2.79 -10.40 -15.55
N MET A 64 -2.51 -10.30 -14.25
CA MET A 64 -2.09 -9.04 -13.63
C MET A 64 -0.78 -8.50 -14.23
N HIS A 65 0.23 -9.36 -14.43
CA HIS A 65 1.49 -8.97 -15.08
C HIS A 65 1.27 -8.46 -16.51
N ASN A 66 0.41 -9.14 -17.28
CA ASN A 66 0.08 -8.73 -18.64
C ASN A 66 -0.66 -7.37 -18.66
N VAL A 67 -1.55 -7.11 -17.69
CA VAL A 67 -2.20 -5.79 -17.55
C VAL A 67 -1.18 -4.69 -17.25
N LEU A 68 -0.22 -4.93 -16.35
CA LEU A 68 0.85 -3.96 -16.08
C LEU A 68 1.68 -3.65 -17.33
N ALA A 69 2.01 -4.67 -18.12
CA ALA A 69 2.73 -4.50 -19.38
C ALA A 69 1.89 -3.71 -20.41
N ALA A 70 0.60 -4.05 -20.56
CA ALA A 70 -0.32 -3.39 -21.47
C ALA A 70 -0.49 -1.89 -21.13
N ILE A 71 -0.70 -1.54 -19.86
CA ILE A 71 -0.80 -0.14 -19.42
C ILE A 71 0.46 0.64 -19.78
N ARG A 72 1.65 0.07 -19.57
CA ARG A 72 2.91 0.72 -19.91
C ARG A 72 3.05 1.00 -21.41
N GLN A 73 2.66 0.03 -22.22
CA GLN A 73 2.74 0.13 -23.67
C GLN A 73 1.72 1.13 -24.22
N ALA A 74 0.48 1.07 -23.76
CA ALA A 74 -0.62 1.92 -24.22
C ALA A 74 -0.48 3.37 -23.76
N TYR A 75 0.08 3.59 -22.56
CA TYR A 75 0.14 4.92 -21.93
C TYR A 75 1.57 5.33 -21.53
N PRO A 76 2.46 5.58 -22.51
CA PRO A 76 3.86 5.95 -22.24
C PRO A 76 3.99 7.26 -21.44
N ALA A 77 3.00 8.15 -21.50
CA ALA A 77 2.97 9.36 -20.68
C ALA A 77 2.95 9.07 -19.16
N ILE A 78 2.32 7.98 -18.74
CA ILE A 78 2.30 7.54 -17.33
C ILE A 78 3.71 7.15 -16.89
N VAL A 79 4.43 6.43 -17.76
CA VAL A 79 5.82 6.04 -17.55
C VAL A 79 6.73 7.26 -17.52
N ALA A 80 6.60 8.18 -18.47
CA ALA A 80 7.40 9.40 -18.54
C ALA A 80 7.23 10.31 -17.32
N GLN A 81 6.08 10.21 -16.62
CA GLN A 81 5.72 11.04 -15.47
C GLN A 81 5.79 10.29 -14.14
N MET A 82 6.46 9.13 -14.09
CA MET A 82 6.44 8.22 -12.93
C MET A 82 6.81 8.88 -11.60
N GLN A 83 7.79 9.81 -11.61
CA GLN A 83 8.18 10.55 -10.40
C GLN A 83 7.02 11.40 -9.85
N SER A 84 6.32 12.11 -10.73
CA SER A 84 5.16 12.92 -10.38
C SER A 84 3.98 12.04 -9.96
N MET A 85 3.80 10.88 -10.61
CA MET A 85 2.82 9.87 -10.21
C MET A 85 3.10 9.32 -8.81
N LYS A 86 4.37 9.14 -8.40
CA LYS A 86 4.64 8.80 -7.00
C LYS A 86 4.19 9.90 -6.05
N GLN A 87 4.51 11.17 -6.32
CA GLN A 87 4.10 12.26 -5.42
C GLN A 87 2.57 12.31 -5.26
N ALA A 88 1.84 12.09 -6.35
CA ALA A 88 0.39 11.97 -6.30
C ALA A 88 -0.07 10.72 -5.55
N PHE A 89 0.56 9.56 -5.77
CA PHE A 89 0.29 8.33 -5.01
C PHE A 89 0.54 8.50 -3.51
N LEU A 90 1.62 9.18 -3.11
CA LEU A 90 1.91 9.51 -1.71
C LEU A 90 0.78 10.37 -1.11
N ALA A 91 0.24 11.33 -1.86
CA ALA A 91 -0.92 12.10 -1.44
C ALA A 91 -2.19 11.23 -1.30
N VAL A 92 -2.38 10.23 -2.18
CA VAL A 92 -3.47 9.24 -2.06
C VAL A 92 -3.34 8.44 -0.76
N ILE A 93 -2.20 7.78 -0.52
CA ILE A 93 -2.05 6.86 0.62
C ILE A 93 -1.93 7.57 1.98
N SER A 94 -1.50 8.84 1.97
CA SER A 94 -1.54 9.73 3.15
C SER A 94 -2.87 10.43 3.32
N ARG A 95 -3.79 10.27 2.35
CA ARG A 95 -5.09 10.95 2.30
C ARG A 95 -4.95 12.46 2.53
N ARG A 96 -3.93 13.06 1.91
CA ARG A 96 -3.69 14.51 1.97
C ARG A 96 -4.79 15.24 1.21
N SER A 97 -5.29 16.33 1.79
CA SER A 97 -6.19 17.24 1.09
C SER A 97 -5.42 17.97 -0.01
N VAL A 98 -5.98 18.02 -1.21
CA VAL A 98 -5.43 18.69 -2.38
C VAL A 98 -6.44 19.70 -2.93
N ASP A 99 -5.92 20.70 -3.62
CA ASP A 99 -6.68 21.76 -4.28
C ASP A 99 -6.08 22.08 -5.66
N GLY A 100 -6.68 23.02 -6.39
CA GLY A 100 -6.22 23.40 -7.73
C GLY A 100 -4.79 23.97 -7.78
N ASN A 101 -4.23 24.41 -6.65
CA ASN A 101 -2.87 24.92 -6.55
C ASN A 101 -1.84 23.83 -6.20
N SER A 102 -2.31 22.63 -5.84
CA SER A 102 -1.47 21.51 -5.45
C SER A 102 -0.57 21.06 -6.60
N ARG A 103 0.69 20.74 -6.27
CA ARG A 103 1.74 20.34 -7.21
C ARG A 103 2.30 18.97 -6.84
N PHE A 104 2.62 18.19 -7.87
CA PHE A 104 3.20 16.85 -7.75
C PHE A 104 4.49 16.81 -8.56
N GLY A 105 5.59 17.27 -7.95
CA GLY A 105 6.81 17.57 -8.69
C GLY A 105 6.57 18.73 -9.66
N SER A 106 6.77 18.50 -10.96
CA SER A 106 6.53 19.51 -12.00
C SER A 106 5.07 19.59 -12.46
N LEU A 107 4.20 18.64 -12.08
CA LEU A 107 2.83 18.56 -12.60
C LEU A 107 1.82 19.30 -11.72
N THR A 108 0.80 19.87 -12.37
CA THR A 108 -0.43 20.33 -11.72
C THR A 108 -1.37 19.17 -11.38
N LEU A 109 -2.37 19.43 -10.54
CA LEU A 109 -3.46 18.50 -10.27
C LEU A 109 -4.13 18.00 -11.56
N ASP A 110 -4.48 18.91 -12.47
CA ASP A 110 -5.15 18.56 -13.73
C ASP A 110 -4.30 17.63 -14.61
N GLN A 111 -2.98 17.89 -14.67
CA GLN A 111 -2.07 17.04 -15.44
C GLN A 111 -2.00 15.62 -14.86
N VAL A 112 -1.94 15.48 -13.54
CA VAL A 112 -1.95 14.18 -12.87
C VAL A 112 -3.26 13.42 -13.11
N ILE A 113 -4.41 14.10 -13.02
CA ILE A 113 -5.72 13.50 -13.30
C ILE A 113 -5.83 13.08 -14.77
N SER A 114 -5.27 13.86 -15.70
CA SER A 114 -5.30 13.59 -17.14
C SER A 114 -4.57 12.30 -17.53
N CYS A 115 -3.69 11.77 -16.67
CA CYS A 115 -3.07 10.45 -16.81
C CYS A 115 -4.04 9.29 -16.64
N GLY A 116 -5.24 9.50 -16.10
CA GLY A 116 -6.34 8.53 -16.06
C GLY A 116 -6.24 7.42 -14.99
N LEU A 117 -5.11 7.32 -14.28
CA LEU A 117 -4.94 6.40 -13.14
C LEU A 117 -5.11 7.09 -11.78
N ILE A 118 -5.45 8.37 -11.75
CA ILE A 118 -5.73 9.13 -10.54
C ILE A 118 -6.98 9.97 -10.78
N ARG A 119 -7.83 10.07 -9.76
CA ARG A 119 -9.02 10.94 -9.78
C ARG A 119 -9.11 11.73 -8.47
N LEU A 120 -9.81 12.86 -8.52
CA LEU A 120 -10.16 13.63 -7.34
C LEU A 120 -11.55 13.20 -6.84
N ASP A 121 -11.64 12.90 -5.55
CA ASP A 121 -12.89 12.66 -4.83
C ASP A 121 -13.00 13.65 -3.67
N GLY A 122 -13.87 14.65 -3.83
CA GLY A 122 -13.91 15.82 -2.96
C GLY A 122 -12.58 16.56 -2.99
N THR A 123 -11.85 16.56 -1.88
CA THR A 123 -10.52 17.15 -1.75
C THR A 123 -9.39 16.12 -1.69
N HIS A 124 -9.66 14.84 -1.97
CA HIS A 124 -8.67 13.77 -1.83
C HIS A 124 -8.46 13.03 -3.15
N LEU A 125 -7.22 12.65 -3.42
CA LEU A 125 -6.92 11.81 -4.57
C LEU A 125 -7.28 10.34 -4.29
N GLN A 126 -7.71 9.65 -5.33
CA GLN A 126 -7.90 8.20 -5.37
C GLN A 126 -7.17 7.62 -6.57
N CYS A 127 -6.68 6.39 -6.43
CA CYS A 127 -6.04 5.64 -7.50
C CYS A 127 -6.38 4.15 -7.40
N PRO A 128 -6.22 3.39 -8.49
CA PRO A 128 -6.40 1.94 -8.46
C PRO A 128 -5.18 1.26 -7.84
N PHE A 129 -5.35 0.04 -7.32
CA PHE A 129 -4.24 -0.75 -6.77
C PHE A 129 -3.18 -1.06 -7.85
N VAL A 130 -3.59 -1.19 -9.11
CA VAL A 130 -2.66 -1.37 -10.24
C VAL A 130 -1.63 -0.24 -10.36
N LEU A 131 -1.95 0.99 -9.93
CA LEU A 131 -0.97 2.09 -9.92
C LEU A 131 0.18 1.81 -8.94
N TYR A 132 -0.13 1.27 -7.75
CA TYR A 132 0.90 0.87 -6.79
C TYR A 132 1.84 -0.16 -7.41
N MET A 133 1.27 -1.19 -8.05
CA MET A 133 2.06 -2.24 -8.71
C MET A 133 2.92 -1.69 -9.86
N LEU A 134 2.42 -0.72 -10.65
CA LEU A 134 3.19 -0.07 -11.70
C LEU A 134 4.40 0.71 -11.16
N LEU A 135 4.23 1.38 -10.03
CA LEU A 135 5.27 2.17 -9.35
C LEU A 135 6.34 1.28 -8.73
N GLU A 136 5.97 0.12 -8.18
CA GLU A 136 6.89 -0.85 -7.57
C GLU A 136 7.74 -1.60 -8.62
N THR A 137 7.22 -1.83 -9.83
CA THR A 137 7.86 -2.68 -10.85
C THR A 137 8.70 -1.92 -11.89
N HIS A 138 9.01 -0.64 -11.66
CA HIS A 138 9.91 0.15 -12.52
C HIS A 138 11.31 0.26 -11.90
N ASP A 139 12.34 0.43 -12.74
CA ASP A 139 13.76 0.67 -12.40
C ASP A 139 14.03 1.92 -11.52
N ILE A 140 12.98 2.52 -10.96
CA ILE A 140 13.13 3.50 -9.90
C ILE A 140 13.41 2.73 -8.63
N PRO A 141 14.59 2.89 -8.02
CA PRO A 141 14.89 2.28 -6.75
C PRO A 141 14.17 3.08 -5.67
N TRP A 142 12.83 2.99 -5.61
CA TRP A 142 12.07 3.23 -4.38
C TRP A 142 12.50 2.29 -3.26
N ASN A 143 13.32 1.31 -3.64
CA ASN A 143 14.04 0.41 -2.80
C ASN A 143 15.57 0.54 -3.06
N LYS A 144 16.20 1.72 -3.00
CA LYS A 144 17.67 1.78 -2.79
C LYS A 144 18.08 1.32 -1.37
N GLN A 145 17.08 0.95 -0.56
CA GLN A 145 17.20 0.13 0.65
C GLN A 145 16.76 -1.33 0.40
N ALA A 146 16.67 -1.79 -0.87
CA ALA A 146 16.29 -3.14 -1.32
C ALA A 146 17.37 -4.16 -1.14
N THR A 147 18.59 -3.71 -0.92
CA THR A 147 19.58 -4.62 -0.38
C THR A 147 19.13 -4.86 1.05
N TYR A 148 18.35 -5.92 1.27
CA TYR A 148 18.57 -6.91 2.33
C TYR A 148 17.41 -7.91 2.47
N ALA A 149 17.21 -8.71 1.42
CA ALA A 149 17.17 -10.17 1.54
C ALA A 149 17.66 -10.74 0.21
N PRO A 150 18.52 -11.78 0.20
CA PRO A 150 18.89 -12.46 -1.05
C PRO A 150 17.61 -12.93 -1.75
N ALA A 151 17.55 -12.81 -3.09
CA ALA A 151 16.42 -13.30 -3.89
C ALA A 151 16.07 -14.77 -3.56
N GLU A 152 17.08 -15.54 -3.15
CA GLU A 152 17.01 -16.92 -2.66
C GLU A 152 16.06 -17.13 -1.46
N ARG A 153 15.70 -16.07 -0.69
CA ARG A 153 14.75 -16.17 0.43
C ARG A 153 13.30 -15.91 0.08
N LEU A 154 12.99 -15.43 -1.14
CA LEU A 154 11.62 -15.07 -1.51
C LEU A 154 10.80 -16.27 -2.00
N GLU A 155 11.45 -17.30 -2.58
CA GLU A 155 10.76 -18.47 -3.15
C GLU A 155 10.12 -19.39 -2.08
N ASP A 156 10.62 -19.35 -0.84
CA ASP A 156 10.12 -20.18 0.27
C ASP A 156 9.04 -19.52 1.13
N LEU A 157 8.71 -18.24 0.89
CA LEU A 157 7.80 -17.50 1.75
C LEU A 157 6.35 -17.88 1.50
N LYS A 158 5.63 -18.07 2.60
CA LYS A 158 4.19 -18.33 2.59
C LYS A 158 3.41 -17.03 2.34
N PRO A 159 2.18 -17.09 1.80
CA PRO A 159 1.39 -15.90 1.47
C PRO A 159 1.23 -14.89 2.62
N TRP A 160 1.09 -15.35 3.87
CA TRP A 160 0.99 -14.46 5.02
C TRP A 160 2.30 -13.72 5.33
N GLN A 161 3.46 -14.36 5.12
CA GLN A 161 4.76 -13.71 5.29
C GLN A 161 5.00 -12.64 4.21
N LEU A 162 4.54 -12.89 2.98
CA LEU A 162 4.53 -11.89 1.91
C LEU A 162 3.64 -10.70 2.28
N TRP A 163 2.49 -10.94 2.91
CA TRP A 163 1.61 -9.89 3.40
C TRP A 163 2.24 -9.07 4.54
N GLU A 164 2.91 -9.71 5.51
CA GLU A 164 3.65 -9.02 6.57
C GLU A 164 4.72 -8.08 6.00
N GLN A 165 5.50 -8.57 5.03
CA GLN A 165 6.50 -7.74 4.34
C GLN A 165 5.85 -6.58 3.58
N PHE A 166 4.75 -6.84 2.87
CA PHE A 166 4.00 -5.80 2.17
C PHE A 166 3.53 -4.71 3.14
N ASN A 167 2.92 -5.09 4.27
CA ASN A 167 2.44 -4.13 5.27
C ASN A 167 3.59 -3.24 5.78
N CYS A 168 4.76 -3.83 6.03
CA CYS A 168 5.93 -3.08 6.46
C CYS A 168 6.41 -2.09 5.40
N LYS A 169 6.58 -2.56 4.16
CA LYS A 169 7.02 -1.71 3.04
C LYS A 169 6.03 -0.60 2.76
N PHE A 170 4.73 -0.89 2.82
CA PHE A 170 3.67 0.08 2.62
C PHE A 170 3.66 1.15 3.73
N ARG A 171 3.86 0.77 4.99
CA ARG A 171 4.01 1.72 6.11
C ARG A 171 5.24 2.61 5.95
N ALA A 172 6.35 2.05 5.45
CA ALA A 172 7.55 2.82 5.16
C ALA A 172 7.35 3.80 4.00
N LEU A 173 6.75 3.34 2.90
CA LEU A 173 6.39 4.18 1.76
C LEU A 173 5.46 5.33 2.17
N LYS A 174 4.46 5.06 3.02
CA LYS A 174 3.55 6.09 3.54
C LYS A 174 4.28 7.20 4.32
N SER A 175 5.36 6.86 5.02
CA SER A 175 6.15 7.86 5.76
C SER A 175 6.83 8.90 4.85
N GLU A 176 7.10 8.54 3.58
CA GLU A 176 7.69 9.47 2.62
C GLU A 176 6.75 10.62 2.24
N ALA A 177 5.45 10.48 2.49
CA ALA A 177 4.49 11.54 2.24
C ALA A 177 4.71 12.74 3.17
N PHE A 178 5.34 12.55 4.33
CA PHE A 178 5.46 13.54 5.39
C PHE A 178 6.87 14.15 5.46
N SER A 179 6.96 15.39 5.90
CA SER A 179 8.25 16.02 6.19
C SER A 179 8.92 15.37 7.42
N GLN A 180 10.26 15.38 7.53
CA GLN A 180 11.03 14.65 8.54
C GLN A 180 10.74 15.02 10.02
N LYS A 181 9.84 15.97 10.29
CA LYS A 181 9.39 16.37 11.63
C LYS A 181 7.92 16.83 11.63
N GLU A 182 7.13 16.36 10.69
CA GLU A 182 5.72 16.75 10.61
C GLU A 182 4.98 16.18 11.83
N SER A 183 4.30 17.06 12.57
CA SER A 183 3.37 16.63 13.62
C SER A 183 2.06 16.26 12.96
N VAL A 184 1.71 14.99 12.97
CA VAL A 184 0.50 14.46 12.35
C VAL A 184 -0.31 13.65 13.33
N LEU A 185 -1.63 13.63 13.14
CA LEU A 185 -2.47 12.77 13.94
C LEU A 185 -2.21 11.31 13.54
N TRP A 186 -1.87 10.45 14.51
CA TRP A 186 -1.54 9.05 14.24
C TRP A 186 -2.69 8.31 13.53
N THR A 187 -3.94 8.71 13.79
CA THR A 187 -5.11 8.13 13.11
C THR A 187 -5.18 8.46 11.63
N ASP A 188 -4.55 9.55 11.18
CA ASP A 188 -4.50 9.90 9.75
C ASP A 188 -3.47 9.02 9.02
N ILE A 189 -2.39 8.64 9.72
CA ILE A 189 -1.43 7.64 9.23
C ILE A 189 -2.11 6.27 9.04
N HIS A 190 -3.12 5.95 9.85
CA HIS A 190 -3.85 4.68 9.75
C HIS A 190 -5.30 4.88 9.27
N TYR A 191 -5.56 5.91 8.46
CA TYR A 191 -6.90 6.15 7.94
C TYR A 191 -7.53 4.89 7.33
N GLY A 192 -8.78 4.62 7.67
CA GLY A 192 -9.50 3.39 7.34
C GLY A 192 -9.41 2.29 8.40
N ALA A 193 -8.49 2.43 9.37
CA ALA A 193 -8.45 1.58 10.56
C ALA A 193 -9.52 2.00 11.58
N ARG A 194 -9.80 1.07 12.49
CA ARG A 194 -10.57 1.35 13.71
C ARG A 194 -9.61 1.66 14.83
N PHE A 195 -9.98 2.62 15.67
CA PHE A 195 -9.14 3.11 16.74
C PHE A 195 -9.77 2.82 18.08
N GLY A 196 -8.97 2.25 18.99
CA GLY A 196 -9.32 2.14 20.40
C GLY A 196 -8.90 3.38 21.19
N ASP A 197 -9.08 3.31 22.49
CA ASP A 197 -8.70 4.38 23.40
C ASP A 197 -7.20 4.68 23.35
N GLY A 198 -6.88 5.97 23.40
CA GLY A 198 -5.49 6.44 23.39
C GLY A 198 -4.83 6.47 22.02
N CYS A 199 -5.50 6.16 20.90
CA CYS A 199 -4.94 6.29 19.54
C CYS A 199 -4.92 7.73 18.99
N LYS A 200 -5.70 8.65 19.57
CA LYS A 200 -5.71 10.07 19.18
C LYS A 200 -4.48 10.80 19.74
N ARG A 201 -3.34 10.64 19.07
CA ARG A 201 -2.05 11.23 19.45
C ARG A 201 -1.41 11.94 18.26
N HIS A 202 -0.69 13.01 18.53
CA HIS A 202 0.17 13.65 17.54
C HIS A 202 1.54 13.00 17.58
N VAL A 203 1.98 12.49 16.45
CA VAL A 203 3.27 11.83 16.28
C VAL A 203 4.16 12.67 15.39
N ILE A 204 5.44 12.72 15.71
CA ILE A 204 6.45 13.30 14.83
C ILE A 204 6.80 12.24 13.80
N GLU A 205 6.16 12.30 12.64
CA GLU A 205 6.40 11.36 11.56
C GLU A 205 7.76 11.66 10.92
N ARG A 206 8.53 10.59 10.69
CA ARG A 206 9.85 10.63 10.10
C ARG A 206 9.89 9.63 8.95
N GLN A 207 10.70 9.91 7.94
CA GLN A 207 10.94 8.95 6.88
C GLN A 207 11.50 7.65 7.47
N LEU A 208 10.80 6.56 7.19
CA LEU A 208 11.10 5.24 7.71
C LEU A 208 11.96 4.46 6.73
N THR A 209 12.81 3.61 7.29
CA THR A 209 13.56 2.58 6.57
C THR A 209 13.06 1.23 7.03
N TYR A 210 12.62 0.40 6.09
CA TYR A 210 12.32 -1.00 6.40
C TYR A 210 13.63 -1.75 6.71
N ALA A 211 13.65 -2.55 7.76
CA ALA A 211 14.76 -3.42 8.09
C ALA A 211 14.26 -4.78 8.59
N LEU A 212 14.84 -5.86 8.06
CA LEU A 212 14.66 -7.18 8.66
C LEU A 212 15.54 -7.25 9.91
N ALA A 213 14.98 -7.70 11.03
CA ALA A 213 15.75 -7.83 12.25
C ALA A 213 16.57 -9.13 12.22
N ASP A 214 17.89 -9.02 12.40
CA ASP A 214 18.79 -10.19 12.49
C ASP A 214 18.58 -11.03 13.76
N LYS A 215 17.86 -10.49 14.75
CA LYS A 215 17.58 -11.10 16.05
C LYS A 215 16.14 -10.81 16.47
N ARG A 216 15.60 -11.64 17.36
CA ARG A 216 14.32 -11.35 18.03
C ARG A 216 14.42 -10.03 18.80
N MET A 217 13.45 -9.15 18.62
CA MET A 217 13.39 -7.85 19.29
C MET A 217 12.15 -7.77 20.19
N PRO A 218 12.26 -7.21 21.41
CA PRO A 218 11.11 -7.02 22.28
C PRO A 218 10.19 -5.94 21.72
N THR A 219 8.93 -6.31 21.47
CA THR A 219 7.89 -5.37 21.01
C THR A 219 7.22 -4.61 22.16
N LYS A 220 7.39 -5.06 23.40
CA LYS A 220 6.89 -4.38 24.62
C LYS A 220 7.79 -3.19 25.00
N THR A 221 7.19 -2.11 25.47
CA THR A 221 7.90 -0.89 25.92
C THR A 221 8.58 -1.02 27.30
N LYS A 222 8.28 -2.08 28.07
CA LYS A 222 8.89 -2.34 29.39
C LYS A 222 10.37 -2.72 29.21
N GLY A 223 11.28 -1.79 29.51
CA GLY A 223 12.73 -2.02 29.50
C GLY A 223 13.56 -0.95 28.79
N PHE A 224 12.94 0.02 28.11
CA PHE A 224 13.67 1.08 27.44
C PHE A 224 13.98 2.27 28.36
N LYS A 225 15.20 2.80 28.25
CA LYS A 225 15.65 3.97 29.02
C LYS A 225 14.82 5.18 28.60
N LYS A 226 14.25 5.92 29.56
CA LYS A 226 13.55 7.20 29.33
C LYS A 226 14.39 8.08 28.38
N GLY A 227 13.78 8.52 27.27
CA GLY A 227 14.37 9.50 26.35
C GLY A 227 15.12 8.95 25.13
N ARG A 228 15.18 7.63 24.90
CA ARG A 228 15.71 7.06 23.63
C ARG A 228 14.90 5.83 23.21
N CYS A 229 14.52 5.75 21.93
CA CYS A 229 14.27 4.42 21.37
C CYS A 229 15.59 3.66 21.33
N SER A 230 15.56 2.42 21.78
CA SER A 230 16.63 1.42 21.66
C SER A 230 16.81 0.85 20.24
N CYS A 231 15.92 1.22 19.32
CA CYS A 231 15.78 0.65 18.01
C CYS A 231 16.58 1.47 16.99
N GLY A 232 17.83 1.05 16.74
CA GLY A 232 18.70 1.64 15.72
C GLY A 232 19.49 2.85 16.21
N ASN A 233 20.82 2.75 16.11
CA ASN A 233 21.79 3.74 16.61
C ASN A 233 21.97 4.99 15.72
N ASP A 234 21.18 5.14 14.64
CA ASP A 234 21.37 6.21 13.66
C ASP A 234 20.42 7.39 13.94
N ARG A 235 20.98 8.52 14.37
CA ARG A 235 20.25 9.80 14.48
C ARG A 235 19.74 10.21 13.09
N GLY A 236 18.47 9.90 12.80
CA GLY A 236 17.79 10.29 11.57
C GLY A 236 17.16 9.15 10.77
N LYS A 237 17.42 7.88 11.11
CA LYS A 237 16.73 6.74 10.51
C LYS A 237 15.76 6.13 11.52
N CYS A 238 14.48 6.15 11.20
CA CYS A 238 13.46 5.41 11.95
C CYS A 238 13.25 4.08 11.26
N PHE A 239 13.48 2.99 11.98
CA PHE A 239 13.40 1.65 11.40
C PHE A 239 12.07 0.99 11.74
N LEU A 240 11.44 0.38 10.73
CA LEU A 240 10.36 -0.59 10.90
C LEU A 240 10.98 -1.98 10.83
N TYR A 241 10.96 -2.69 11.95
CA TYR A 241 11.56 -3.99 12.10
C TYR A 241 10.54 -5.09 11.94
N GLN A 242 10.79 -6.04 11.04
CA GLN A 242 10.14 -7.35 11.06
C GLN A 242 11.01 -8.32 11.88
N PRO A 243 10.52 -8.85 13.03
CA PRO A 243 11.30 -9.76 13.86
C PRO A 243 11.64 -11.07 13.15
N ALA A 244 12.79 -11.66 13.47
CA ALA A 244 13.13 -13.02 13.04
C ALA A 244 12.14 -14.08 13.59
N ASP A 245 12.07 -15.22 12.92
CA ASP A 245 11.14 -16.32 13.22
C ASP A 245 11.05 -16.71 14.71
N GLY A 246 9.81 -16.83 15.19
CA GLY A 246 9.46 -17.24 16.56
C GLY A 246 9.49 -16.12 17.62
N SER A 247 9.34 -14.86 17.22
CA SER A 247 9.05 -13.77 18.17
C SER A 247 7.73 -14.02 18.91
N PRO A 248 7.65 -13.84 20.24
CA PRO A 248 6.45 -14.12 21.02
C PRO A 248 5.31 -13.11 20.82
N SER A 249 5.53 -11.98 20.14
CA SER A 249 4.48 -11.00 19.84
C SER A 249 4.90 -9.95 18.81
N GLY A 250 4.06 -9.71 17.78
CA GLY A 250 4.21 -8.66 16.78
C GLY A 250 5.01 -9.10 15.55
N ASP A 251 4.45 -8.89 14.36
CA ASP A 251 5.09 -9.21 13.07
C ASP A 251 5.92 -8.05 12.56
N ALA A 252 5.63 -6.83 13.02
CA ALA A 252 6.52 -5.69 12.86
C ALA A 252 6.40 -4.71 14.02
N PHE A 253 7.41 -3.87 14.22
CA PHE A 253 7.26 -2.71 15.09
C PHE A 253 8.19 -1.56 14.67
N LEU A 254 7.77 -0.34 14.98
CA LEU A 254 8.60 0.85 14.96
C LEU A 254 8.40 1.67 16.23
N CYS A 255 9.34 2.55 16.52
CA CYS A 255 9.19 3.52 17.58
C CYS A 255 8.85 4.90 17.04
N LEU A 256 7.80 5.46 17.62
CA LEU A 256 7.31 6.79 17.33
C LEU A 256 7.54 7.71 18.51
N GLU A 257 7.70 8.98 18.19
CA GLU A 257 7.78 10.06 19.16
C GLU A 257 6.42 10.77 19.22
N ASP A 258 5.71 10.63 20.34
CA ASP A 258 4.57 11.49 20.64
C ASP A 258 5.12 12.88 20.96
N ALA A 259 4.57 13.90 20.30
CA ALA A 259 5.02 15.29 20.44
C ALA A 259 4.96 15.81 21.89
N THR A 260 4.19 15.17 22.76
CA THR A 260 3.93 15.59 24.15
C THR A 260 4.23 14.54 25.20
N LYS A 261 4.17 13.24 24.86
CA LYS A 261 4.28 12.11 25.82
C LYS A 261 5.55 11.28 25.65
N GLY A 262 6.41 11.63 24.70
CA GLY A 262 7.65 10.92 24.42
C GLY A 262 7.46 9.65 23.60
N PHE A 263 8.41 8.73 23.70
CA PHE A 263 8.46 7.57 22.79
C PHE A 263 7.46 6.45 23.12
N PHE A 264 6.88 5.85 22.09
CA PHE A 264 6.05 4.64 22.18
C PHE A 264 6.25 3.73 20.97
N HIS A 265 5.76 2.50 21.04
CA HIS A 265 5.83 1.54 19.93
C HIS A 265 4.51 1.48 19.17
N GLU A 266 4.61 1.57 17.85
CA GLU A 266 3.60 1.06 16.92
C GLU A 266 3.98 -0.39 16.60
N VAL A 267 3.08 -1.32 16.90
CA VAL A 267 3.29 -2.77 16.70
C VAL A 267 2.23 -3.27 15.73
N HIS A 268 2.68 -3.99 14.70
CA HIS A 268 1.82 -4.55 13.66
C HIS A 268 1.65 -6.05 13.90
N GLN A 269 0.44 -6.53 13.70
CA GLN A 269 0.09 -7.94 13.72
C GLN A 269 -0.86 -8.25 12.57
N CYS A 270 -0.47 -9.19 11.73
CA CYS A 270 -1.20 -9.75 10.61
C CYS A 270 -1.72 -11.13 11.05
N LYS A 271 -3.03 -11.33 10.98
CA LYS A 271 -3.64 -12.63 11.28
C LYS A 271 -4.43 -13.11 10.08
N CYS A 272 -4.13 -14.31 9.60
CA CYS A 272 -5.03 -15.02 8.71
C CYS A 272 -6.17 -15.60 9.56
N VAL A 273 -7.41 -15.26 9.24
CA VAL A 273 -8.59 -15.81 9.92
C VAL A 273 -9.42 -16.54 8.89
N GLU A 274 -9.59 -17.85 9.10
CA GLU A 274 -10.53 -18.66 8.32
C GLU A 274 -11.94 -18.44 8.87
N GLY A 275 -12.79 -17.75 8.11
CA GLY A 275 -14.20 -17.54 8.45
C GLY A 275 -14.65 -16.08 8.45
N LYS A 276 -15.93 -15.85 8.79
CA LYS A 276 -16.45 -14.48 8.94
C LYS A 276 -15.89 -13.88 10.22
N LEU A 277 -15.13 -12.79 10.09
CA LEU A 277 -14.70 -11.98 11.21
C LEU A 277 -15.92 -11.41 11.95
N SER A 278 -16.19 -11.89 13.17
CA SER A 278 -17.00 -11.13 14.13
C SER A 278 -16.15 -10.01 14.71
N LEU A 279 -16.80 -8.92 15.12
CA LEU A 279 -16.09 -7.75 15.63
C LEU A 279 -15.44 -8.01 17.00
N ASP A 280 -15.94 -9.01 17.71
CA ASP A 280 -15.51 -9.41 19.06
C ASP A 280 -14.13 -10.08 19.08
N VAL A 281 -13.55 -10.41 17.92
CA VAL A 281 -12.21 -11.02 17.81
C VAL A 281 -11.09 -10.01 18.09
N PHE A 282 -11.39 -8.71 18.09
CA PHE A 282 -10.42 -7.62 18.22
C PHE A 282 -10.58 -6.77 19.49
N GLU A 283 -11.49 -7.13 20.39
CA GLU A 283 -11.56 -6.60 21.76
C GLU A 283 -10.62 -7.36 22.70
#